data_AF-A0A6C1KG62-F1
#
_entry.id   AF-A0A6C1KG62-F1
#
_cell.length_a   1.000
_cell.length_b   1.000
_cell.length_c   1.000
_cell.angle_alpha   90.00
_cell.angle_beta   90.00
_cell.angle_gamma   90.00
#
_symmetry.space_group_name_H-M   'P 1'
#
loop_
_entity.id
_entity.type
_entity.pdbx_description
1 polymer ?
#
loop_
_entity_poly.entity_id
_entity_poly.type
_entity_poly.pdbx_seq_one_letter_code
_entity_poly.pdbx_strand_id
1 'polypeptide(L)'
;MVALAQPALADPRLSETALSEAFARTAALYERVRRVVPPADWAFFAEDAEAILRLKRERNAVILAHNYQTPEIFHCVADIVGDSLALAREAMRVDADVIVLAGVYFMAETAKLLNPSKTVLIPDQGAGCSLADSITAEDVRLMRQAYPGLPVIAYVNTSAAVKAEVDVCCTSGNAARIVKSFGVPKVIMLPDQYLAKNVAAETGVEIISWAGQCEVHERFTAQDVRELRLANPGVTVLVHPECPPEVVAEADFAGSTAAMSDYVGQKRPPRVVLLTECSMSDNVAVNYPDIDFVRPCNLCPHMKKITLSNIRKALEGNQHEVTIAADVADRARASVERMLAL
;
A
#
# COMPACT_ATOMS: atom_id res chain seq x y z
N MET A 1 1.55 -53.42 -31.70
CA MET A 1 1.09 -52.14 -32.26
C MET A 1 0.04 -51.57 -31.33
N VAL A 2 0.43 -50.70 -30.40
CA VAL A 2 -0.51 -49.90 -29.61
C VAL A 2 -0.25 -48.47 -30.05
N ALA A 3 -1.24 -47.87 -30.70
CA ALA A 3 -1.18 -46.51 -31.20
C ALA A 3 -1.11 -45.53 -30.03
N LEU A 4 -0.05 -44.71 -29.99
CA LEU A 4 0.05 -43.56 -29.10
C LEU A 4 -0.94 -42.49 -29.61
N ALA A 5 -1.96 -42.20 -28.82
CA ALA A 5 -2.83 -41.06 -29.06
C ALA A 5 -2.02 -39.77 -28.84
N GLN A 6 -2.01 -38.90 -29.86
CA GLN A 6 -1.48 -37.55 -29.78
C GLN A 6 -2.31 -36.72 -28.77
N PRO A 7 -1.71 -35.80 -28.00
CA PRO A 7 -2.48 -34.83 -27.22
C PRO A 7 -3.17 -33.86 -28.18
N ALA A 8 -4.49 -33.77 -28.06
CA ALA A 8 -5.30 -32.83 -28.83
C ALA A 8 -4.91 -31.39 -28.49
N LEU A 9 -4.57 -30.67 -29.56
CA LEU A 9 -4.18 -29.26 -29.60
C LEU A 9 -5.36 -28.34 -29.23
N ALA A 10 -5.02 -27.28 -28.49
CA ALA A 10 -5.56 -25.92 -28.47
C ALA A 10 -7.09 -25.72 -28.61
N ASP A 11 -7.69 -25.04 -27.61
CA ASP A 11 -9.01 -24.41 -27.73
C ASP A 11 -9.01 -23.41 -28.92
N PRO A 12 -9.88 -23.59 -29.93
CA PRO A 12 -9.88 -22.80 -31.16
C PRO A 12 -10.39 -21.36 -30.99
N ARG A 13 -10.65 -20.89 -29.76
CA ARG A 13 -11.11 -19.51 -29.48
C ARG A 13 -10.01 -18.50 -29.18
N LEU A 14 -8.74 -18.91 -29.15
CA LEU A 14 -7.61 -17.99 -29.05
C LEU A 14 -6.73 -18.11 -30.30
N SER A 15 -7.17 -17.51 -31.40
CA SER A 15 -6.27 -17.32 -32.55
C SER A 15 -5.16 -16.34 -32.14
N GLU A 16 -3.90 -16.65 -32.49
CA GLU A 16 -2.73 -15.75 -32.35
C GLU A 16 -2.92 -14.36 -32.99
N THR A 17 -3.96 -14.19 -33.82
CA THR A 17 -4.35 -12.97 -34.53
C THR A 17 -5.32 -12.04 -33.78
N ALA A 18 -5.69 -12.31 -32.53
CA ALA A 18 -6.62 -11.48 -31.76
C ALA A 18 -5.98 -10.66 -30.62
N LEU A 19 -4.65 -10.51 -30.63
CA LEU A 19 -4.01 -9.49 -29.82
C LEU A 19 -4.32 -8.13 -30.47
N SER A 20 -5.03 -7.24 -29.77
CA SER A 20 -5.37 -5.91 -30.29
C SER A 20 -4.10 -5.15 -30.70
N GLU A 21 -4.20 -4.19 -31.62
CA GLU A 21 -3.04 -3.35 -31.96
C GLU A 21 -2.44 -2.67 -30.72
N ALA A 22 -3.28 -2.36 -29.72
CA ALA A 22 -2.83 -1.84 -28.43
C ALA A 22 -1.95 -2.83 -27.66
N PHE A 23 -2.24 -4.13 -27.73
CA PHE A 23 -1.36 -5.15 -27.15
C PHE A 23 0.03 -5.10 -27.78
N ALA A 24 0.10 -5.04 -29.12
CA ALA A 24 1.38 -4.95 -29.83
C ALA A 24 2.17 -3.69 -29.44
N ARG A 25 1.50 -2.53 -29.33
CA ARG A 25 2.12 -1.27 -28.90
C ARG A 25 2.57 -1.29 -27.43
N THR A 26 1.93 -2.11 -26.59
CA THR A 26 2.23 -2.21 -25.15
C THR A 26 3.01 -3.48 -24.77
N ALA A 27 3.52 -4.25 -25.74
CA ALA A 27 4.25 -5.49 -25.48
C ALA A 27 5.44 -5.31 -24.51
N ALA A 28 6.16 -4.19 -24.59
CA ALA A 28 7.26 -3.89 -23.67
C ALA A 28 6.82 -3.65 -22.21
N LEU A 29 5.58 -3.22 -21.99
CA LEU A 29 4.99 -3.14 -20.66
C LEU A 29 4.57 -4.53 -20.18
N TYR A 30 3.91 -5.29 -21.05
CA TYR A 30 3.50 -6.67 -20.74
C TYR A 30 4.68 -7.53 -20.29
N GLU A 31 5.82 -7.44 -20.98
CA GLU A 31 7.03 -8.19 -20.63
C GLU A 31 7.47 -8.01 -19.16
N ARG A 32 7.18 -6.85 -18.56
CA ARG A 32 7.50 -6.56 -17.14
C ARG A 32 6.65 -7.39 -16.19
N VAL A 33 5.42 -7.72 -16.57
CA VAL A 33 4.42 -8.36 -15.71
C VAL A 33 4.01 -9.75 -16.18
N ARG A 34 4.51 -10.24 -17.31
CA ARG A 34 4.11 -11.53 -17.94
C ARG A 34 4.15 -12.76 -17.02
N ARG A 35 4.93 -12.71 -15.93
CA ARG A 35 5.05 -13.79 -14.95
C ARG A 35 3.88 -13.84 -13.96
N VAL A 36 3.17 -12.72 -13.78
CA VAL A 36 2.09 -12.56 -12.80
C VAL A 36 0.79 -12.08 -13.44
N VAL A 37 0.82 -11.58 -14.68
CA VAL A 37 -0.35 -11.18 -15.47
C VAL A 37 -0.46 -12.06 -16.72
N PRO A 38 -1.55 -12.84 -16.88
CA PRO A 38 -1.84 -13.59 -18.10
C PRO A 38 -1.95 -12.69 -19.34
N PRO A 39 -1.61 -13.18 -20.55
CA PRO A 39 -1.79 -12.41 -21.79
C PRO A 39 -3.25 -11.98 -22.03
N ALA A 40 -4.21 -12.85 -21.67
CA ALA A 40 -5.63 -12.55 -21.81
C ALA A 40 -6.03 -11.33 -20.96
N ASP A 41 -5.51 -11.23 -19.73
CA ASP A 41 -5.77 -10.09 -18.84
C ASP A 41 -5.12 -8.82 -19.37
N TRP A 42 -3.86 -8.91 -19.86
CA TRP A 42 -3.17 -7.77 -20.46
C TRP A 42 -3.90 -7.20 -21.68
N ALA A 43 -4.60 -8.03 -22.47
CA ALA A 43 -5.39 -7.56 -23.60
C ALA A 43 -6.48 -6.55 -23.18
N PHE A 44 -7.03 -6.67 -21.97
CA PHE A 44 -7.98 -5.69 -21.41
C PHE A 44 -7.29 -4.43 -20.87
N PHE A 45 -6.02 -4.54 -20.46
CA PHE A 45 -5.25 -3.43 -19.89
C PHE A 45 -4.54 -2.56 -20.91
N ALA A 46 -4.23 -3.12 -22.09
CA ALA A 46 -3.35 -2.51 -23.08
C ALA A 46 -3.78 -1.10 -23.50
N GLU A 47 -5.08 -0.89 -23.79
CA GLU A 47 -5.58 0.42 -24.23
C GLU A 47 -5.48 1.48 -23.12
N ASP A 48 -5.84 1.11 -21.88
CA ASP A 48 -5.79 2.03 -20.76
C ASP A 48 -4.34 2.36 -20.39
N ALA A 49 -3.44 1.36 -20.39
CA ALA A 49 -2.02 1.57 -20.15
C ALA A 49 -1.40 2.54 -21.17
N GLU A 50 -1.69 2.35 -22.46
CA GLU A 50 -1.24 3.24 -23.54
C GLU A 50 -1.79 4.67 -23.35
N ALA A 51 -3.09 4.80 -23.09
CA ALA A 51 -3.73 6.09 -22.88
C ALA A 51 -3.14 6.82 -21.67
N ILE A 52 -2.91 6.14 -20.56
CA ILE A 52 -2.31 6.71 -19.35
C ILE A 52 -0.92 7.26 -19.64
N LEU A 53 -0.05 6.49 -20.31
CA LEU A 53 1.31 6.96 -20.62
C LEU A 53 1.32 8.19 -21.53
N ARG A 54 0.35 8.30 -22.44
CA ARG A 54 0.16 9.51 -23.25
C ARG A 54 -0.33 10.68 -22.39
N LEU A 55 -1.42 10.48 -21.64
CA LEU A 55 -2.05 11.52 -20.82
C LEU A 55 -1.12 12.08 -19.74
N LYS A 56 -0.26 11.25 -19.15
CA LYS A 56 0.77 11.70 -18.21
C LYS A 56 1.69 12.77 -18.81
N ARG A 57 2.10 12.59 -20.07
CA ARG A 57 2.93 13.57 -20.78
C ARG A 57 2.15 14.84 -21.10
N GLU A 58 0.91 14.69 -21.58
CA GLU A 58 0.03 15.82 -21.94
C GLU A 58 -0.34 16.69 -20.74
N ARG A 59 -0.49 16.07 -19.55
CA ARG A 59 -0.91 16.73 -18.30
C ARG A 59 0.25 17.12 -17.39
N ASN A 60 1.50 16.85 -17.77
CA ASN A 60 2.65 16.91 -16.86
C ASN A 60 2.33 16.22 -15.52
N ALA A 61 1.88 14.96 -15.59
CA ALA A 61 1.39 14.20 -14.45
C ALA A 61 2.32 13.04 -14.08
N VAL A 62 2.41 12.78 -12.78
CA VAL A 62 3.04 11.58 -12.21
C VAL A 62 2.01 10.71 -11.51
N ILE A 63 2.26 9.40 -11.51
CA ILE A 63 1.46 8.41 -10.81
C ILE A 63 2.27 7.85 -9.64
N LEU A 64 1.75 8.02 -8.44
CA LEU A 64 2.28 7.42 -7.20
C LEU A 64 1.46 6.18 -6.89
N ALA A 65 2.07 5.00 -6.83
CA ALA A 65 1.37 3.75 -6.56
C ALA A 65 1.85 3.08 -5.27
N HIS A 66 0.89 2.70 -4.41
CA HIS A 66 1.20 1.94 -3.21
C HIS A 66 1.57 0.48 -3.54
N ASN A 67 2.36 -0.17 -2.68
CA ASN A 67 2.77 -1.58 -2.81
C ASN A 67 1.62 -2.60 -2.93
N TYR A 68 0.40 -2.20 -2.59
CA TYR A 68 -0.82 -3.01 -2.71
C TYR A 68 -1.58 -2.78 -4.02
N GLN A 69 -1.06 -1.95 -4.93
CA GLN A 69 -1.61 -1.83 -6.27
C GLN A 69 -1.25 -3.07 -7.09
N THR A 70 -2.13 -3.39 -8.04
CA THR A 70 -1.98 -4.55 -8.92
C THR A 70 -0.76 -4.40 -9.84
N PRO A 71 -0.14 -5.50 -10.31
CA PRO A 71 1.11 -5.45 -11.06
C PRO A 71 1.07 -4.56 -12.31
N GLU A 72 -0.06 -4.52 -13.02
CA GLU A 72 -0.25 -3.69 -14.21
C GLU A 72 -0.27 -2.19 -13.87
N ILE A 73 -0.70 -1.80 -12.68
CA ILE A 73 -0.58 -0.41 -12.20
C ILE A 73 0.86 -0.17 -11.75
N PHE A 74 1.36 -1.03 -10.87
CA PHE A 74 2.61 -0.90 -10.14
C PHE A 74 3.83 -0.89 -11.07
N HIS A 75 3.92 -1.79 -12.04
CA HIS A 75 5.10 -1.95 -12.90
C HIS A 75 5.00 -1.25 -14.26
N CYS A 76 3.80 -0.89 -14.72
CA CYS A 76 3.60 -0.44 -16.09
C CYS A 76 3.25 1.04 -16.22
N VAL A 77 2.50 1.64 -15.28
CA VAL A 77 2.07 3.05 -15.39
C VAL A 77 2.50 3.95 -14.24
N ALA A 78 2.85 3.39 -13.07
CA ALA A 78 3.39 4.15 -11.95
C ALA A 78 4.78 4.75 -12.27
N ASP A 79 5.04 5.97 -11.79
CA ASP A 79 6.37 6.59 -11.84
C ASP A 79 7.15 6.32 -10.55
N ILE A 80 6.44 6.36 -9.43
CA ILE A 80 6.98 6.15 -8.10
C ILE A 80 6.14 5.10 -7.42
N VAL A 81 6.82 4.13 -6.82
CA VAL A 81 6.21 3.03 -6.09
C VAL A 81 6.78 2.93 -4.69
N GLY A 82 5.96 2.54 -3.71
CA GLY A 82 6.45 2.32 -2.35
C GLY A 82 5.38 2.20 -1.28
N ASP A 83 5.84 2.21 -0.03
CA ASP A 83 4.98 2.31 1.15
C ASP A 83 4.57 3.76 1.40
N SER A 84 3.68 3.98 2.37
CA SER A 84 3.16 5.33 2.69
C SER A 84 4.26 6.35 3.00
N LEU A 85 5.39 5.94 3.59
CA LEU A 85 6.48 6.84 3.94
C LEU A 85 7.28 7.24 2.69
N ALA A 86 7.60 6.26 1.85
CA ALA A 86 8.29 6.51 0.59
C ALA A 86 7.47 7.41 -0.32
N LEU A 87 6.17 7.12 -0.49
CA LEU A 87 5.29 7.94 -1.33
C LEU A 87 5.17 9.38 -0.81
N ALA A 88 5.04 9.59 0.51
CA ALA A 88 5.00 10.93 1.09
C ALA A 88 6.29 11.72 0.81
N ARG A 89 7.47 11.09 0.93
CA ARG A 89 8.77 11.73 0.68
C ARG A 89 8.97 12.07 -0.80
N GLU A 90 8.71 11.10 -1.67
CA GLU A 90 8.94 11.29 -3.10
C GLU A 90 7.92 12.25 -3.72
N ALA A 91 6.68 12.31 -3.21
CA ALA A 91 5.69 13.29 -3.63
C ALA A 91 6.16 14.75 -3.45
N MET A 92 7.08 15.04 -2.51
CA MET A 92 7.61 16.39 -2.32
C MET A 92 8.69 16.76 -3.35
N ARG A 93 9.27 15.77 -4.04
CA ARG A 93 10.40 15.94 -4.96
C ARG A 93 10.01 16.02 -6.42
N VAL A 94 8.74 15.72 -6.75
CA VAL A 94 8.28 15.73 -8.14
C VAL A 94 8.02 17.16 -8.62
N ASP A 95 8.47 17.43 -9.84
CA ASP A 95 8.24 18.70 -10.56
C ASP A 95 6.93 18.72 -11.35
N ALA A 96 6.19 17.62 -11.37
CA ALA A 96 4.92 17.48 -12.07
C ALA A 96 3.82 18.39 -11.47
N ASP A 97 2.94 18.89 -12.33
CA ASP A 97 1.81 19.75 -11.93
C ASP A 97 0.66 18.93 -11.33
N VAL A 98 0.52 17.69 -11.82
CA VAL A 98 -0.55 16.76 -11.43
C VAL A 98 0.04 15.50 -10.80
N ILE A 99 -0.50 15.11 -9.66
CA ILE A 99 -0.19 13.85 -8.99
C ILE A 99 -1.45 12.99 -9.02
N VAL A 100 -1.41 11.83 -9.67
CA VAL A 100 -2.45 10.81 -9.51
C VAL A 100 -2.00 9.83 -8.45
N LEU A 101 -2.78 9.71 -7.38
CA LEU A 101 -2.50 8.75 -6.33
C LEU A 101 -3.24 7.43 -6.59
N ALA A 102 -2.52 6.41 -7.04
CA ALA A 102 -2.98 5.03 -7.09
C ALA A 102 -2.86 4.38 -5.70
N GLY A 103 -3.81 4.70 -4.83
CA GLY A 103 -3.89 4.25 -3.45
C GLY A 103 -5.25 4.57 -2.84
N VAL A 104 -5.27 4.82 -1.54
CA VAL A 104 -6.49 5.15 -0.78
C VAL A 104 -6.56 6.64 -0.43
N TYR A 105 -7.75 7.12 -0.11
CA TYR A 105 -8.08 8.55 -0.02
C TYR A 105 -7.17 9.32 0.96
N PHE A 106 -6.90 8.77 2.15
CA PHE A 106 -6.03 9.44 3.13
C PHE A 106 -4.59 9.65 2.62
N MET A 107 -4.10 8.76 1.74
CA MET A 107 -2.77 8.91 1.12
C MET A 107 -2.80 10.07 0.13
N ALA A 108 -3.93 10.29 -0.55
CA ALA A 108 -4.11 11.37 -1.51
C ALA A 108 -4.25 12.71 -0.75
N GLU A 109 -4.94 12.71 0.39
CA GLU A 109 -4.91 13.83 1.32
C GLU A 109 -3.48 14.13 1.79
N THR A 110 -2.70 13.10 2.15
CA THR A 110 -1.31 13.29 2.58
C THR A 110 -0.45 13.90 1.47
N ALA A 111 -0.60 13.42 0.22
CA ALA A 111 0.07 14.01 -0.93
C ALA A 111 -0.34 15.47 -1.16
N LYS A 112 -1.63 15.80 -0.99
CA LYS A 112 -2.15 17.17 -1.12
C LYS A 112 -1.69 18.10 0.02
N LEU A 113 -1.59 17.58 1.25
CA LEU A 113 -1.01 18.32 2.38
C LEU A 113 0.41 18.77 2.06
N LEU A 114 1.24 17.85 1.55
CA LEU A 114 2.65 18.10 1.23
C LEU A 114 2.85 18.88 -0.07
N ASN A 115 1.85 18.94 -0.95
CA ASN A 115 1.89 19.65 -2.23
C ASN A 115 0.65 20.55 -2.43
N PRO A 116 0.49 21.62 -1.63
CA PRO A 116 -0.74 22.42 -1.65
C PRO A 116 -1.04 23.07 -3.01
N SER A 117 -0.01 23.46 -3.75
CA SER A 117 -0.13 24.10 -5.06
C SER A 117 -0.36 23.13 -6.22
N LYS A 118 -0.06 21.83 -6.04
CA LYS A 118 -0.23 20.83 -7.10
C LYS A 118 -1.66 20.30 -7.11
N THR A 119 -2.13 19.88 -8.27
CA THR A 119 -3.39 19.12 -8.38
C THR A 119 -3.11 17.68 -7.97
N VAL A 120 -3.85 17.17 -6.98
CA VAL A 120 -3.78 15.77 -6.56
C VAL A 120 -5.09 15.09 -6.90
N LEU A 121 -5.04 14.02 -7.68
CA LEU A 121 -6.20 13.26 -8.14
C LEU A 121 -6.26 11.90 -7.43
N ILE A 122 -7.46 11.52 -6.99
CA ILE A 122 -7.77 10.15 -6.58
C ILE A 122 -8.69 9.51 -7.65
N PRO A 123 -8.30 8.38 -8.26
CA PRO A 123 -9.11 7.73 -9.30
C PRO A 123 -10.50 7.24 -8.83
N ASP A 124 -10.65 6.95 -7.54
CA ASP A 124 -11.93 6.56 -6.94
C ASP A 124 -12.06 7.16 -5.53
N GLN A 125 -13.01 8.07 -5.32
CA GLN A 125 -13.23 8.72 -4.02
C GLN A 125 -13.69 7.74 -2.93
N GLY A 126 -14.25 6.59 -3.31
CA GLY A 126 -14.64 5.51 -2.41
C GLY A 126 -13.49 4.58 -2.01
N ALA A 127 -12.25 4.82 -2.47
CA ALA A 127 -11.05 4.12 -2.00
C ALA A 127 -10.69 4.55 -0.56
N GLY A 128 -11.54 4.21 0.41
CA GLY A 128 -11.38 4.51 1.83
C GLY A 128 -10.35 3.63 2.55
N CYS A 129 -10.48 3.50 3.87
CA CYS A 129 -9.65 2.60 4.68
C CYS A 129 -10.33 2.37 6.03
N SER A 130 -10.55 1.10 6.41
CA SER A 130 -11.19 0.73 7.69
C SER A 130 -10.55 1.41 8.90
N LEU A 131 -9.22 1.56 8.90
CA LEU A 131 -8.47 2.27 9.93
C LEU A 131 -8.78 3.77 9.96
N ALA A 132 -8.75 4.43 8.81
CA ALA A 132 -8.99 5.87 8.72
C ALA A 132 -10.44 6.23 9.09
N ASP A 133 -11.38 5.36 8.74
CA ASP A 133 -12.80 5.52 9.02
C ASP A 133 -13.15 5.19 10.48
N SER A 134 -12.25 4.54 11.22
CA SER A 134 -12.50 4.11 12.61
C SER A 134 -12.40 5.22 13.66
N ILE A 135 -11.87 6.40 13.31
CA ILE A 135 -11.63 7.49 14.25
C ILE A 135 -11.89 8.87 13.64
N THR A 136 -12.44 9.80 14.42
CA THR A 136 -12.68 11.18 14.03
C THR A 136 -11.77 12.17 14.77
N ALA A 137 -11.70 13.41 14.27
CA ALA A 137 -11.00 14.49 14.96
C ALA A 137 -11.57 14.77 16.36
N GLU A 138 -12.89 14.59 16.55
CA GLU A 138 -13.53 14.78 17.85
C GLU A 138 -13.12 13.69 18.85
N ASP A 139 -13.00 12.44 18.40
CA ASP A 139 -12.50 11.35 19.23
C ASP A 139 -11.08 11.66 19.76
N VAL A 140 -10.21 12.21 18.91
CA VAL A 140 -8.86 12.63 19.33
C VAL A 140 -8.92 13.72 20.41
N ARG A 141 -9.83 14.70 20.28
CA ARG A 141 -10.01 15.75 21.30
C ARG A 141 -10.48 15.17 22.62
N LEU A 142 -11.43 14.23 22.59
CA LEU A 142 -11.89 13.52 23.79
C LEU A 142 -10.76 12.69 24.43
N MET A 143 -9.94 12.02 23.62
CA MET A 143 -8.75 11.30 24.12
C MET A 143 -7.76 12.26 24.79
N ARG A 144 -7.51 13.44 24.23
CA ARG A 144 -6.64 14.45 24.86
C ARG A 144 -7.21 14.99 26.17
N GLN A 145 -8.53 15.11 26.29
CA GLN A 145 -9.20 15.48 27.54
C GLN A 145 -9.08 14.38 28.59
N ALA A 146 -9.22 13.12 28.19
CA ALA A 146 -9.09 11.96 29.09
C ALA A 146 -7.64 11.74 29.57
N TYR A 147 -6.65 12.08 28.73
CA TYR A 147 -5.22 11.87 29.01
C TYR A 147 -4.41 13.15 28.76
N PRO A 148 -4.58 14.19 29.58
CA PRO A 148 -3.94 15.48 29.36
C PRO A 148 -2.41 15.37 29.46
N GLY A 149 -1.70 15.97 28.50
CA GLY A 149 -0.24 16.06 28.47
C GLY A 149 0.50 14.88 27.84
N LEU A 150 -0.20 13.81 27.43
CA LEU A 150 0.43 12.73 26.68
C LEU A 150 0.61 13.10 25.20
N PRO A 151 1.76 12.78 24.59
CA PRO A 151 1.92 12.89 23.14
C PRO A 151 0.94 11.99 22.39
N VAL A 152 0.33 12.52 21.33
CA VAL A 152 -0.60 11.81 20.45
C VAL A 152 0.07 11.57 19.10
N ILE A 153 0.22 10.29 18.76
CA ILE A 153 0.86 9.83 17.52
C ILE A 153 -0.22 9.20 16.63
N ALA A 154 -0.42 9.75 15.43
CA ALA A 154 -1.35 9.16 14.46
C ALA A 154 -0.59 8.36 13.40
N TYR A 155 -0.94 7.10 13.21
CA TYR A 155 -0.62 6.40 11.98
C TYR A 155 -1.21 7.18 10.79
N VAL A 156 -0.48 7.25 9.68
CA VAL A 156 -0.90 7.98 8.47
C VAL A 156 -2.25 7.50 7.91
N ASN A 157 -2.69 6.29 8.26
CA ASN A 157 -4.00 5.71 7.93
C ASN A 157 -5.13 6.38 8.72
N THR A 158 -5.28 7.69 8.55
CA THR A 158 -6.20 8.60 9.24
C THR A 158 -6.59 9.75 8.31
N SER A 159 -7.74 10.40 8.53
CA SER A 159 -8.11 11.58 7.73
C SER A 159 -7.19 12.79 8.00
N ALA A 160 -7.15 13.75 7.08
CA ALA A 160 -6.50 15.04 7.31
C ALA A 160 -7.03 15.76 8.56
N ALA A 161 -8.32 15.65 8.86
CA ALA A 161 -8.93 16.22 10.05
C ALA A 161 -8.35 15.59 11.34
N VAL A 162 -8.15 14.27 11.38
CA VAL A 162 -7.48 13.59 12.50
C VAL A 162 -6.02 14.01 12.62
N LYS A 163 -5.31 14.10 11.49
CA LYS A 163 -3.91 14.57 11.45
C LYS A 163 -3.73 15.99 12.02
N ALA A 164 -4.76 16.85 11.94
CA ALA A 164 -4.74 18.20 12.49
C ALA A 164 -4.85 18.26 14.02
N GLU A 165 -5.23 17.16 14.68
CA GLU A 165 -5.46 17.10 16.13
C GLU A 165 -4.34 16.35 16.88
N VAL A 166 -3.33 15.83 16.17
CA VAL A 166 -2.22 15.04 16.74
C VAL A 166 -0.88 15.77 16.75
N ASP A 167 0.07 15.29 17.54
CA ASP A 167 1.38 15.92 17.67
C ASP A 167 2.33 15.52 16.54
N VAL A 168 2.22 14.30 16.03
CA VAL A 168 3.05 13.78 14.93
C VAL A 168 2.35 12.60 14.24
N CYS A 169 2.55 12.46 12.93
CA CYS A 169 2.14 11.25 12.21
C CYS A 169 3.21 10.14 12.32
N CYS A 170 2.89 8.89 12.02
CA CYS A 170 3.86 7.81 11.82
C CYS A 170 3.43 6.89 10.68
N THR A 171 4.31 6.00 10.25
CA THR A 171 4.00 4.84 9.39
C THR A 171 4.44 3.55 10.08
N SER A 172 4.04 2.39 9.56
CA SER A 172 4.56 1.09 10.04
C SER A 172 6.08 0.98 9.91
N GLY A 173 6.73 1.79 9.07
CA GLY A 173 8.18 1.81 8.89
C GLY A 173 8.95 2.68 9.89
N ASN A 174 8.30 3.60 10.62
CA ASN A 174 8.97 4.50 11.55
C ASN A 174 8.27 4.68 12.91
N ALA A 175 7.15 4.00 13.17
CA ALA A 175 6.37 4.15 14.39
C ALA A 175 7.20 3.95 15.67
N ALA A 176 8.00 2.88 15.75
CA ALA A 176 8.85 2.61 16.91
C ALA A 176 9.88 3.71 17.18
N ARG A 177 10.47 4.26 16.11
CA ARG A 177 11.41 5.39 16.19
C ARG A 177 10.71 6.65 16.68
N ILE A 178 9.52 6.95 16.16
CA ILE A 178 8.74 8.13 16.56
C ILE A 178 8.32 8.04 18.02
N VAL A 179 7.81 6.90 18.47
CA VAL A 179 7.46 6.65 19.88
C VAL A 179 8.66 6.89 20.79
N LYS A 180 9.83 6.31 20.45
CA LYS A 180 11.08 6.49 21.22
C LYS A 180 11.55 7.95 21.25
N SER A 181 11.30 8.72 20.19
CA SER A 181 11.79 10.11 20.07
C SER A 181 11.22 11.08 21.11
N PHE A 182 10.06 10.78 21.70
CA PHE A 182 9.48 11.63 22.74
C PHE A 182 10.19 11.51 24.09
N GLY A 183 10.93 10.43 24.34
CA GLY A 183 11.63 10.23 25.62
C GLY A 183 10.71 10.16 26.84
N VAL A 184 9.44 9.82 26.66
CA VAL A 184 8.43 9.69 27.73
C VAL A 184 8.05 8.21 27.92
N PRO A 185 7.64 7.81 29.13
CA PRO A 185 7.27 6.41 29.41
C PRO A 185 5.91 6.02 28.83
N LYS A 186 5.07 6.99 28.41
CA LYS A 186 3.70 6.74 27.96
C LYS A 186 3.29 7.69 26.84
N VAL A 187 2.62 7.17 25.81
CA VAL A 187 2.07 7.93 24.68
C VAL A 187 0.67 7.43 24.30
N ILE A 188 -0.04 8.20 23.47
CA ILE A 188 -1.24 7.77 22.75
C ILE A 188 -0.86 7.43 21.32
N MET A 189 -1.38 6.31 20.79
CA MET A 189 -1.23 5.94 19.39
C MET A 189 -2.57 5.52 18.78
N LEU A 190 -2.83 5.95 17.54
CA LEU A 190 -4.08 5.72 16.83
C LEU A 190 -3.85 5.49 15.32
N PRO A 191 -4.83 4.95 14.57
CA PRO A 191 -6.02 4.28 15.06
C PRO A 191 -5.80 2.78 15.29
N ASP A 192 -4.69 2.23 14.80
CA ASP A 192 -4.45 0.78 14.76
C ASP A 192 -3.95 0.24 16.11
N GLN A 193 -4.79 -0.59 16.75
CA GLN A 193 -4.45 -1.17 18.05
C GLN A 193 -3.34 -2.22 17.98
N TYR A 194 -3.20 -2.93 16.86
CA TYR A 194 -2.22 -4.00 16.72
C TYR A 194 -0.84 -3.41 16.46
N LEU A 195 -0.74 -2.42 15.58
CA LEU A 195 0.48 -1.63 15.40
C LEU A 195 0.90 -1.01 16.74
N ALA A 196 -0.04 -0.42 17.49
CA ALA A 196 0.25 0.13 18.81
C ALA A 196 0.78 -0.92 19.80
N LYS A 197 0.15 -2.11 19.89
CA LYS A 197 0.61 -3.21 20.76
C LYS A 197 2.00 -3.72 20.35
N ASN A 198 2.23 -3.90 19.05
CA ASN A 198 3.50 -4.39 18.52
C ASN A 198 4.63 -3.36 18.74
N VAL A 199 4.35 -2.07 18.55
CA VAL A 199 5.31 -0.99 18.86
C VAL A 199 5.57 -0.89 20.37
N ALA A 200 4.56 -1.04 21.22
CA ALA A 200 4.75 -1.08 22.67
C ALA A 200 5.67 -2.24 23.09
N ALA A 201 5.46 -3.44 22.51
CA ALA A 201 6.31 -4.60 22.76
C ALA A 201 7.77 -4.39 22.29
N GLU A 202 7.97 -3.75 21.14
CA GLU A 202 9.31 -3.47 20.59
C GLU A 202 10.05 -2.36 21.37
N THR A 203 9.33 -1.35 21.82
CA THR A 203 9.93 -0.13 22.40
C THR A 203 10.00 -0.15 23.93
N GLY A 204 9.14 -0.92 24.59
CA GLY A 204 8.94 -0.89 26.03
C GLY A 204 8.18 0.35 26.54
N VAL A 205 7.70 1.23 25.64
CA VAL A 205 6.89 2.40 25.99
C VAL A 205 5.43 1.97 26.17
N GLU A 206 4.77 2.48 27.20
CA GLU A 206 3.34 2.22 27.40
C GLU A 206 2.52 3.01 26.36
N ILE A 207 1.62 2.33 25.64
CA ILE A 207 0.83 2.94 24.57
C ILE A 207 -0.67 2.80 24.86
N ILE A 208 -1.34 3.93 24.98
CA ILE A 208 -2.81 4.01 24.97
C ILE A 208 -3.26 3.97 23.51
N SER A 209 -3.93 2.91 23.10
CA SER A 209 -4.34 2.71 21.70
C SER A 209 -5.82 3.02 21.48
N TRP A 210 -6.15 3.60 20.32
CA TRP A 210 -7.50 3.49 19.76
C TRP A 210 -7.76 2.05 19.28
N ALA A 211 -9.01 1.59 19.35
CA ALA A 211 -9.37 0.20 19.05
C ALA A 211 -9.67 -0.08 17.55
N GLY A 212 -9.04 0.67 16.64
CA GLY A 212 -9.16 0.47 15.20
C GLY A 212 -8.34 -0.73 14.72
N GLN A 213 -8.78 -1.35 13.62
CA GLN A 213 -8.15 -2.53 13.03
C GLN A 213 -8.19 -2.47 11.51
N CYS A 214 -7.17 -3.00 10.86
CA CYS A 214 -7.17 -3.22 9.43
C CYS A 214 -7.94 -4.50 9.11
N GLU A 215 -9.05 -4.38 8.35
CA GLU A 215 -9.92 -5.50 7.95
C GLU A 215 -9.20 -6.60 7.14
N VAL A 216 -8.00 -6.30 6.64
CA VAL A 216 -7.14 -7.25 5.92
C VAL A 216 -6.27 -8.01 6.91
N HIS A 217 -5.55 -7.30 7.78
CA HIS A 217 -4.53 -7.89 8.65
C HIS A 217 -5.09 -8.51 9.94
N GLU A 218 -6.26 -8.05 10.42
CA GLU A 218 -6.93 -8.64 11.59
C GLU A 218 -7.35 -10.09 11.38
N ARG A 219 -7.45 -10.52 10.11
CA ARG A 219 -7.92 -11.84 9.71
C ARG A 219 -6.86 -12.93 9.85
N PHE A 220 -5.59 -12.56 9.98
CA PHE A 220 -4.51 -13.53 10.15
C PHE A 220 -4.46 -14.03 11.59
N THR A 221 -4.21 -15.32 11.75
CA THR A 221 -4.07 -15.98 13.06
C THR A 221 -2.73 -16.68 13.19
N ALA A 222 -2.27 -16.89 14.42
CA ALA A 222 -1.06 -17.67 14.70
C ALA A 222 -1.17 -19.11 14.14
N GLN A 223 -2.39 -19.64 14.06
CA GLN A 223 -2.66 -20.95 13.50
C GLN A 223 -2.41 -20.98 11.98
N ASP A 224 -2.81 -19.93 11.25
CA ASP A 224 -2.53 -19.81 9.80
C ASP A 224 -1.02 -19.88 9.53
N VAL A 225 -0.21 -19.21 10.36
CA VAL A 225 1.26 -19.25 10.25
C VAL A 225 1.80 -20.67 10.43
N ARG A 226 1.32 -21.38 11.45
CA ARG A 226 1.76 -22.76 11.73
C ARG A 226 1.35 -23.71 10.61
N GLU A 227 0.12 -23.59 10.10
CA GLU A 227 -0.37 -24.39 8.97
C GLU A 227 0.42 -24.11 7.69
N LEU A 228 0.75 -22.85 7.42
CA LEU A 228 1.60 -22.46 6.29
C LEU A 228 2.99 -23.11 6.38
N ARG A 229 3.61 -23.14 7.58
CA ARG A 229 4.90 -23.80 7.79
C ARG A 229 4.83 -25.32 7.64
N LEU A 230 3.74 -25.94 8.09
CA LEU A 230 3.51 -27.38 7.91
C LEU A 230 3.35 -27.74 6.43
N ALA A 231 2.57 -26.95 5.67
CA ALA A 231 2.34 -27.16 4.24
C ALA A 231 3.56 -26.81 3.39
N ASN A 232 4.43 -25.91 3.86
CA ASN A 232 5.59 -25.42 3.13
C ASN A 232 6.87 -25.50 4.00
N PRO A 233 7.44 -26.70 4.21
CA PRO A 233 8.64 -26.84 5.02
C PRO A 233 9.77 -25.92 4.56
N GLY A 234 10.38 -25.20 5.50
CA GLY A 234 11.47 -24.25 5.24
C GLY A 234 11.03 -22.87 4.72
N VAL A 235 9.72 -22.57 4.67
CA VAL A 235 9.24 -21.23 4.31
C VAL A 235 9.67 -20.18 5.33
N THR A 236 10.17 -19.05 4.82
CA THR A 236 10.37 -17.83 5.62
C THR A 236 9.07 -17.02 5.67
N VAL A 237 8.60 -16.65 6.85
CA VAL A 237 7.34 -15.94 7.09
C VAL A 237 7.62 -14.49 7.46
N LEU A 238 7.23 -13.55 6.59
CA LEU A 238 7.28 -12.10 6.86
C LEU A 238 5.86 -11.59 7.11
N VAL A 239 5.63 -10.81 8.17
CA VAL A 239 4.30 -10.31 8.56
C VAL A 239 4.26 -8.78 8.69
N HIS A 240 3.12 -8.17 8.42
CA HIS A 240 2.95 -6.74 8.66
C HIS A 240 2.66 -6.48 10.16
N PRO A 241 3.17 -5.39 10.77
CA PRO A 241 2.92 -5.09 12.19
C PRO A 241 1.48 -4.64 12.49
N GLU A 242 0.60 -4.56 11.48
CA GLU A 242 -0.87 -4.43 11.68
C GLU A 242 -1.52 -5.79 12.02
N CYS A 243 -0.79 -6.91 11.91
CA CYS A 243 -1.28 -8.21 12.33
C CYS A 243 -1.36 -8.30 13.86
N PRO A 244 -2.26 -9.15 14.42
CA PRO A 244 -2.32 -9.42 15.84
C PRO A 244 -0.95 -9.83 16.44
N PRO A 245 -0.62 -9.45 17.69
CA PRO A 245 0.67 -9.75 18.31
C PRO A 245 1.06 -11.23 18.29
N GLU A 246 0.09 -12.13 18.43
CA GLU A 246 0.29 -13.58 18.35
C GLU A 246 0.71 -14.05 16.95
N VAL A 247 0.33 -13.33 15.89
CA VAL A 247 0.81 -13.59 14.52
C VAL A 247 2.24 -13.08 14.38
N VAL A 248 2.51 -11.88 14.91
CA VAL A 248 3.84 -11.27 14.89
C VAL A 248 4.87 -12.13 15.61
N ALA A 249 4.49 -12.75 16.73
CA ALA A 249 5.35 -13.63 17.50
C ALA A 249 5.76 -14.93 16.77
N GLU A 250 5.00 -15.37 15.77
CA GLU A 250 5.28 -16.60 14.99
C GLU A 250 6.10 -16.34 13.71
N ALA A 251 6.30 -15.06 13.37
CA ALA A 251 6.96 -14.65 12.14
C ALA A 251 8.50 -14.66 12.26
N ASP A 252 9.18 -14.85 11.13
CA ASP A 252 10.63 -14.74 11.04
C ASP A 252 11.08 -13.27 10.99
N PHE A 253 10.19 -12.37 10.56
CA PHE A 253 10.39 -10.92 10.55
C PHE A 253 9.05 -10.18 10.46
N ALA A 254 8.97 -9.03 11.13
CA ALA A 254 7.83 -8.12 11.05
C ALA A 254 8.30 -6.71 10.65
N GLY A 255 7.59 -6.08 9.71
CA GLY A 255 7.96 -4.73 9.25
C GLY A 255 6.98 -4.15 8.23
N SER A 256 7.23 -2.90 7.82
CA SER A 256 6.46 -2.27 6.74
C SER A 256 6.63 -3.03 5.43
N THR A 257 5.79 -2.70 4.44
CA THR A 257 5.89 -3.32 3.11
C THR A 257 7.25 -3.06 2.46
N ALA A 258 7.81 -1.86 2.60
CA ALA A 258 9.18 -1.59 2.16
C ALA A 258 10.20 -2.49 2.88
N ALA A 259 10.09 -2.63 4.20
CA ALA A 259 11.02 -3.43 5.00
C ALA A 259 10.98 -4.93 4.65
N MET A 260 9.81 -5.50 4.32
CA MET A 260 9.74 -6.89 3.85
C MET A 260 10.33 -7.04 2.44
N SER A 261 10.09 -6.09 1.53
CA SER A 261 10.70 -6.11 0.19
C SER A 261 12.23 -6.06 0.30
N ASP A 262 12.75 -5.21 1.18
CA ASP A 262 14.19 -5.12 1.48
C ASP A 262 14.71 -6.42 2.09
N TYR A 263 13.97 -7.03 3.02
CA TYR A 263 14.32 -8.34 3.59
C TYR A 263 14.48 -9.39 2.48
N VAL A 264 13.50 -9.50 1.57
CA VAL A 264 13.55 -10.45 0.46
C VAL A 264 14.77 -10.19 -0.44
N GLY A 265 15.01 -8.94 -0.80
CA GLY A 265 16.14 -8.56 -1.65
C GLY A 265 17.51 -8.85 -1.02
N GLN A 266 17.64 -8.61 0.29
CA GLN A 266 18.89 -8.77 1.03
C GLN A 266 19.15 -10.21 1.46
N LYS A 267 18.13 -10.90 1.97
CA LYS A 267 18.27 -12.26 2.54
C LYS A 267 18.08 -13.36 1.51
N ARG A 268 17.35 -13.07 0.42
CA ARG A 268 17.05 -14.00 -0.68
C ARG A 268 16.68 -15.41 -0.19
N PRO A 269 15.67 -15.54 0.69
CA PRO A 269 15.24 -16.85 1.15
C PRO A 269 14.83 -17.72 -0.05
N PRO A 270 15.08 -19.05 -0.03
CA PRO A 270 14.71 -19.92 -1.13
C PRO A 270 13.18 -19.99 -1.31
N ARG A 271 12.44 -19.85 -0.21
CA ARG A 271 10.98 -19.79 -0.18
C ARG A 271 10.49 -18.77 0.85
N VAL A 272 9.54 -17.94 0.49
CA VAL A 272 8.99 -16.88 1.35
C VAL A 272 7.47 -16.76 1.24
N VAL A 273 6.83 -16.37 2.33
CA VAL A 273 5.44 -15.90 2.36
C VAL A 273 5.39 -14.50 2.97
N LEU A 274 4.66 -13.60 2.32
CA LEU A 274 4.37 -12.27 2.84
C LEU A 274 2.92 -12.26 3.36
N LEU A 275 2.76 -12.27 4.68
CA LEU A 275 1.46 -12.18 5.34
C LEU A 275 1.06 -10.71 5.47
N THR A 276 0.51 -10.24 4.36
CA THR A 276 -0.01 -8.90 4.14
C THR A 276 -0.99 -8.95 2.95
N GLU A 277 -1.27 -7.82 2.31
CA GLU A 277 -2.11 -7.75 1.11
C GLU A 277 -1.47 -8.47 -0.09
N CYS A 278 -2.27 -9.23 -0.88
CA CYS A 278 -1.75 -10.18 -1.87
C CYS A 278 -0.84 -9.56 -2.94
N SER A 279 -1.19 -8.38 -3.47
CA SER A 279 -0.46 -7.80 -4.61
C SER A 279 0.98 -7.46 -4.27
N MET A 280 1.29 -7.29 -2.98
CA MET A 280 2.66 -7.13 -2.56
C MET A 280 3.52 -8.36 -2.92
N SER A 281 3.02 -9.58 -2.74
CA SER A 281 3.75 -10.79 -3.09
C SER A 281 3.99 -10.88 -4.60
N ASP A 282 3.02 -10.48 -5.42
CA ASP A 282 3.17 -10.47 -6.87
C ASP A 282 4.19 -9.43 -7.31
N ASN A 283 4.11 -8.20 -6.78
CA ASN A 283 5.01 -7.10 -7.12
C ASN A 283 6.47 -7.41 -6.74
N VAL A 284 6.68 -8.03 -5.57
CA VAL A 284 8.02 -8.44 -5.13
C VAL A 284 8.52 -9.62 -5.97
N ALA A 285 7.67 -10.61 -6.27
CA ALA A 285 8.05 -11.78 -7.08
C ALA A 285 8.49 -11.43 -8.51
N VAL A 286 7.96 -10.35 -9.10
CA VAL A 286 8.40 -9.85 -10.42
C VAL A 286 9.90 -9.54 -10.44
N ASN A 287 10.42 -8.98 -9.34
CA ASN A 287 11.82 -8.57 -9.22
C ASN A 287 12.75 -9.71 -8.78
N TYR A 288 12.22 -10.80 -8.21
CA TYR A 288 13.00 -11.93 -7.67
C TYR A 288 12.48 -13.27 -8.20
N PRO A 289 12.65 -13.55 -9.51
CA PRO A 289 12.04 -14.72 -10.17
C PRO A 289 12.64 -16.07 -9.74
N ASP A 290 13.76 -16.07 -9.02
CA ASP A 290 14.44 -17.25 -8.49
C ASP A 290 13.97 -17.66 -7.08
N ILE A 291 13.18 -16.80 -6.42
CA ILE A 291 12.63 -17.06 -5.09
C ILE A 291 11.23 -17.68 -5.22
N ASP A 292 10.96 -18.74 -4.46
CA ASP A 292 9.63 -19.37 -4.41
C ASP A 292 8.69 -18.59 -3.48
N PHE A 293 7.65 -17.96 -4.03
CA PHE A 293 6.66 -17.22 -3.27
C PHE A 293 5.42 -18.06 -2.99
N VAL A 294 5.16 -18.33 -1.71
CA VAL A 294 3.88 -18.86 -1.25
C VAL A 294 2.91 -17.68 -1.13
N ARG A 295 1.75 -17.75 -1.80
CA ARG A 295 0.82 -16.61 -1.96
C ARG A 295 -0.55 -16.90 -1.34
N PRO A 296 -0.70 -16.86 -0.01
CA PRO A 296 -2.02 -16.77 0.61
C PRO A 296 -2.63 -15.42 0.23
N CYS A 297 -3.94 -15.38 -0.05
CA CYS A 297 -4.54 -14.14 -0.56
C CYS A 297 -5.61 -13.54 0.36
N ASN A 298 -5.29 -12.37 0.91
CA ASN A 298 -6.23 -11.38 1.45
C ASN A 298 -6.09 -10.06 0.69
N LEU A 299 -7.14 -9.66 -0.03
CA LEU A 299 -7.18 -8.42 -0.82
C LEU A 299 -7.76 -7.28 0.00
N CYS A 300 -7.15 -6.10 -0.11
CA CYS A 300 -7.76 -4.88 0.42
C CYS A 300 -8.84 -4.39 -0.56
N PRO A 301 -10.14 -4.42 -0.20
CA PRO A 301 -11.22 -4.03 -1.11
C PRO A 301 -11.13 -2.55 -1.51
N HIS A 302 -10.51 -1.71 -0.67
CA HIS A 302 -10.30 -0.30 -0.96
C HIS A 302 -9.17 -0.06 -1.98
N MET A 303 -8.02 -0.73 -1.83
CA MET A 303 -6.91 -0.61 -2.79
C MET A 303 -7.33 -1.07 -4.20
N LYS A 304 -8.16 -2.12 -4.30
CA LYS A 304 -8.62 -2.68 -5.57
C LYS A 304 -9.75 -1.88 -6.23
N LYS A 305 -10.21 -0.78 -5.63
CA LYS A 305 -11.04 0.19 -6.34
C LYS A 305 -10.26 0.94 -7.40
N ILE A 306 -8.94 1.07 -7.26
CA ILE A 306 -8.09 1.70 -8.25
C ILE A 306 -7.82 0.72 -9.39
N THR A 307 -8.05 1.17 -10.62
CA THR A 307 -7.90 0.38 -11.85
C THR A 307 -7.24 1.22 -12.93
N LEU A 308 -6.66 0.61 -13.97
CA LEU A 308 -6.16 1.39 -15.12
C LEU A 308 -7.27 2.23 -15.75
N SER A 309 -8.50 1.70 -15.85
CA SER A 309 -9.63 2.42 -16.43
C SER A 309 -9.98 3.71 -15.68
N ASN A 310 -10.01 3.69 -14.34
CA ASN A 310 -10.31 4.90 -13.58
C ASN A 310 -9.11 5.84 -13.44
N ILE A 311 -7.86 5.35 -13.45
CA ILE A 311 -6.67 6.21 -13.58
C ILE A 311 -6.72 6.98 -14.91
N ARG A 312 -7.05 6.30 -16.02
CA ARG A 312 -7.23 6.94 -17.32
C ARG A 312 -8.31 8.01 -17.26
N LYS A 313 -9.52 7.67 -16.78
CA LYS A 313 -10.63 8.63 -16.67
C LYS A 313 -10.27 9.83 -15.80
N ALA A 314 -9.52 9.58 -14.72
CA ALA A 314 -9.04 10.64 -13.84
C ALA A 314 -8.16 11.64 -14.58
N LEU A 315 -7.21 11.16 -15.38
CA LEU A 315 -6.33 12.00 -16.20
C LEU A 315 -7.05 12.69 -17.37
N GLU A 316 -8.02 12.02 -17.99
CA GLU A 316 -8.86 12.59 -19.05
C GLU A 316 -9.68 13.77 -18.52
N GLY A 317 -10.36 13.59 -17.38
CA GLY A 317 -11.24 14.58 -16.76
C GLY A 317 -10.56 15.57 -15.82
N ASN A 318 -9.30 15.35 -15.45
CA ASN A 318 -8.63 16.02 -14.33
C ASN A 318 -9.44 15.92 -13.01
N GLN A 319 -9.91 14.72 -12.71
CA GLN A 319 -10.79 14.40 -11.57
C GLN A 319 -10.34 13.09 -10.90
N HIS A 320 -10.68 12.80 -9.65
CA HIS A 320 -11.33 13.67 -8.69
C HIS A 320 -10.25 14.42 -7.90
N GLU A 321 -10.27 15.75 -7.96
CA GLU A 321 -9.29 16.56 -7.23
C GLU A 321 -9.52 16.44 -5.72
N VAL A 322 -8.45 16.16 -4.99
CA VAL A 322 -8.41 16.14 -3.53
C VAL A 322 -8.19 17.55 -3.03
N THR A 323 -9.11 18.00 -2.19
CA THR A 323 -9.05 19.29 -1.50
C THR A 323 -9.09 19.08 0.01
N ILE A 324 -8.49 20.00 0.75
CA ILE A 324 -8.40 19.92 2.22
C ILE A 324 -8.89 21.25 2.77
N ALA A 325 -9.74 21.19 3.81
CA ALA A 325 -10.29 22.39 4.42
C ALA A 325 -9.18 23.27 5.03
N ALA A 326 -9.29 24.58 4.82
CA ALA A 326 -8.24 25.53 5.18
C ALA A 326 -7.95 25.59 6.70
N ASP A 327 -8.95 25.30 7.52
CA ASP A 327 -8.88 25.29 8.98
C ASP A 327 -8.12 24.08 9.57
N VAL A 328 -7.92 23.02 8.77
CA VAL A 328 -7.16 21.83 9.16
C VAL A 328 -5.82 21.70 8.44
N ALA A 329 -5.67 22.29 7.24
CA ALA A 329 -4.56 21.99 6.34
C ALA A 329 -3.17 22.21 6.95
N ASP A 330 -2.92 23.36 7.57
CA ASP A 330 -1.59 23.67 8.10
C ASP A 330 -1.25 22.84 9.35
N ARG A 331 -2.24 22.57 10.21
CA ARG A 331 -2.07 21.72 11.39
C ARG A 331 -1.80 20.26 10.98
N ALA A 332 -2.55 19.76 10.01
CA ALA A 332 -2.35 18.42 9.47
C ALA A 332 -1.02 18.28 8.71
N ARG A 333 -0.61 19.30 7.96
CA ARG A 333 0.71 19.33 7.32
C ARG A 333 1.82 19.26 8.36
N ALA A 334 1.73 20.05 9.43
CA ALA A 334 2.76 20.10 10.45
C ALA A 334 3.01 18.73 11.12
N SER A 335 1.97 17.93 11.36
CA SER A 335 2.12 16.59 11.94
C SER A 335 2.77 15.60 10.98
N VAL A 336 2.50 15.71 9.68
CA VAL A 336 3.15 14.92 8.62
C VAL A 336 4.60 15.36 8.40
N GLU A 337 4.89 16.66 8.34
CA GLU A 337 6.27 17.15 8.16
C GLU A 337 7.16 16.75 9.33
N ARG A 338 6.63 16.79 10.56
CA ARG A 338 7.34 16.29 11.75
C ARG A 338 7.63 14.80 11.67
N MET A 339 6.71 13.99 11.13
CA MET A 339 6.96 12.57 10.86
C MET A 339 8.11 12.38 9.87
N LEU A 340 8.19 13.20 8.83
CA LEU A 340 9.20 13.08 7.78
C LEU A 340 10.60 13.49 8.26
N ALA A 341 10.66 14.46 9.19
CA ALA A 341 11.90 14.95 9.80
C ALA A 341 12.51 13.99 10.84
N LEU A 342 11.71 13.09 11.41
CA LEU A 342 12.14 12.07 12.37
C LEU A 342 12.43 10.74 11.69
#